data_AF-A0A965FHE5-F1
#
_entry.id   AF-A0A965FHE5-F1
#
_cell.length_a   1.000
_cell.length_b   1.000
_cell.length_c   1.000
_cell.angle_alpha   90.00
_cell.angle_beta   90.00
_cell.angle_gamma   90.00
#
_symmetry.space_group_name_H-M   'P 1'
#
loop_
_entity.id
_entity.type
_entity.pdbx_description
1 polymer ?
#
loop_
_entity_poly.entity_id
_entity_poly.type
_entity_poly.pdbx_seq_one_letter_code
_entity_poly.pdbx_strand_id
1 'polypeptide(L)'
;IVSVVLQCNNFEVVNMGVMVPCSEILAMAKAENVDIIGLSGLITPSLEEMAHVAREMQRDPYFSSVKMPLLIGGATTSRAHTAVKIAPYYDGPVVYVPDASRSVAVMQSLVSPEQRESYIAELNADYERARNQHANKKGVPMLTISDARKNKAQLNFTGKNAPAKPKFIGRRVLENIDLATIAQYIDWGPFFQTWDLAGAYPAILKDPVVGETATKLFADGQALLKKIIEGRWLTASGVVSLLPANSVNDDDIEIYTDESRQQVAFTYYGMRQQTEKPVIDGVPRPNQCLADFIAPKSSGVQDYIGMFAVTAGLGIEKHLKRFEDAHDDFNSIMLKSLADRLAEAFAEYLHERVRTDLWGYAAQEKLSNEALIKEEYQGIRPAPGYPACPDHTVKADMFKAMQATEIGMSLTDSLAMNPAAAVSGFYFAHPDAKYFSVDKIGDDQLTEMAKRRGMDKQELARWLAPNLG
;
A
#
# COMPACT_ATOMS: atom_id res chain seq x y z
N ILE A 1 3.27 -18.72 -0.26
CA ILE A 1 3.80 -19.01 -1.63
C ILE A 1 5.27 -19.37 -1.57
N VAL A 2 6.18 -18.44 -1.23
CA VAL A 2 7.64 -18.72 -1.18
C VAL A 2 7.96 -19.96 -0.34
N SER A 3 7.43 -20.06 0.89
CA SER A 3 7.65 -21.22 1.77
C SER A 3 7.27 -22.55 1.10
N VAL A 4 6.11 -22.62 0.45
CA VAL A 4 5.62 -23.82 -0.26
C VAL A 4 6.55 -24.17 -1.41
N VAL A 5 6.96 -23.18 -2.20
CA VAL A 5 7.89 -23.38 -3.32
C VAL A 5 9.25 -23.91 -2.83
N LEU A 6 9.77 -23.39 -1.72
CA LEU A 6 11.02 -23.85 -1.11
C LEU A 6 10.89 -25.27 -0.54
N GLN A 7 9.79 -25.58 0.15
CA GLN A 7 9.51 -26.93 0.67
C GLN A 7 9.38 -27.97 -0.46
N CYS A 8 8.77 -27.62 -1.59
CA CYS A 8 8.76 -28.45 -2.79
C CYS A 8 10.16 -28.74 -3.37
N ASN A 9 11.17 -27.98 -2.96
CA ASN A 9 12.57 -28.14 -3.37
C ASN A 9 13.46 -28.61 -2.20
N ASN A 10 12.87 -29.32 -1.22
CA ASN A 10 13.54 -29.93 -0.06
C ASN A 10 14.24 -28.94 0.89
N PHE A 11 13.81 -27.69 0.92
CA PHE A 11 14.21 -26.78 1.99
C PHE A 11 13.27 -26.93 3.20
N GLU A 12 13.85 -26.99 4.40
CA GLU A 12 13.11 -26.78 5.64
C GLU A 12 12.84 -25.29 5.82
N VAL A 13 11.61 -24.93 6.18
CA VAL A 13 11.19 -23.53 6.31
C VAL A 13 10.51 -23.32 7.65
N VAL A 14 11.16 -22.55 8.52
CA VAL A 14 10.59 -22.06 9.78
C VAL A 14 9.83 -20.77 9.48
N ASN A 15 8.50 -20.85 9.37
CA ASN A 15 7.66 -19.68 9.12
C ASN A 15 7.24 -19.02 10.45
N MET A 16 7.81 -17.85 10.74
CA MET A 16 7.50 -17.09 11.97
C MET A 16 6.22 -16.26 11.88
N GLY A 17 5.55 -16.22 10.72
CA GLY A 17 4.34 -15.43 10.52
C GLY A 17 4.62 -13.97 10.15
N VAL A 18 3.80 -13.05 10.68
CA VAL A 18 3.83 -11.62 10.36
C VAL A 18 4.02 -10.79 11.63
N MET A 19 4.53 -9.56 11.47
CA MET A 19 4.80 -8.63 12.59
C MET A 19 5.77 -9.18 13.64
N VAL A 20 6.77 -9.96 13.20
CA VAL A 20 7.77 -10.56 14.08
C VAL A 20 8.88 -9.55 14.39
N PRO A 21 9.19 -9.24 15.66
CA PRO A 21 10.28 -8.35 16.03
C PRO A 21 11.65 -8.85 15.57
N CYS A 22 12.57 -7.94 15.23
CA CYS A 22 13.95 -8.28 14.84
C CYS A 22 14.64 -9.18 15.87
N SER A 23 14.48 -8.90 17.17
CA SER A 23 15.07 -9.71 18.24
C SER A 23 14.60 -11.15 18.23
N GLU A 24 13.33 -11.40 17.92
CA GLU A 24 12.76 -12.74 17.84
C GLU A 24 13.23 -13.46 16.58
N ILE A 25 13.30 -12.76 15.43
CA ILE A 25 13.84 -13.33 14.17
C ILE A 25 15.25 -13.86 14.40
N LEU A 26 16.12 -13.03 15.00
CA LEU A 26 17.51 -13.41 15.26
C LEU A 26 17.63 -14.50 16.34
N ALA A 27 16.78 -14.48 17.37
CA ALA A 27 16.77 -15.53 18.37
C ALA A 27 16.34 -16.89 17.78
N MET A 28 15.30 -16.90 16.95
CA MET A 28 14.79 -18.10 16.29
C MET A 28 15.82 -18.65 15.28
N ALA A 29 16.45 -17.79 14.49
CA ALA A 29 17.49 -18.18 13.55
C ALA A 29 18.65 -18.94 14.22
N LYS A 30 19.03 -18.52 15.44
CA LYS A 30 20.03 -19.22 16.26
C LYS A 30 19.49 -20.53 16.84
N ALA A 31 18.26 -20.52 17.37
CA ALA A 31 17.66 -21.69 18.00
C ALA A 31 17.49 -22.85 17.01
N GLU A 32 17.04 -22.54 15.80
CA GLU A 32 16.77 -23.49 14.72
C GLU A 32 18.02 -23.76 13.85
N ASN A 33 19.16 -23.10 14.13
CA ASN A 33 20.39 -23.18 13.34
C ASN A 33 20.16 -23.00 11.83
N VAL A 34 19.39 -21.98 11.44
CA VAL A 34 19.04 -21.76 10.04
C VAL A 34 20.25 -21.35 9.22
N ASP A 35 20.28 -21.74 7.94
CA ASP A 35 21.36 -21.34 7.02
C ASP A 35 21.14 -19.93 6.45
N ILE A 36 19.89 -19.49 6.37
CA ILE A 36 19.46 -18.28 5.65
C ILE A 36 18.26 -17.65 6.36
N ILE A 37 18.25 -16.31 6.46
CA ILE A 37 17.09 -15.54 6.93
C ILE A 37 16.38 -14.89 5.74
N GLY A 38 15.06 -15.00 5.66
CA GLY A 38 14.23 -14.32 4.66
C GLY A 38 13.26 -13.31 5.29
N LEU A 39 13.21 -12.09 4.74
CA LEU A 39 12.29 -11.04 5.17
C LEU A 39 11.30 -10.68 4.06
N SER A 40 10.03 -10.52 4.44
CA SER A 40 8.95 -10.13 3.54
C SER A 40 8.31 -8.81 4.01
N GLY A 41 8.17 -7.84 3.09
CA GLY A 41 7.59 -6.52 3.37
C GLY A 41 6.48 -6.14 2.39
N LEU A 42 5.37 -5.62 2.91
CA LEU A 42 4.20 -5.22 2.10
C LEU A 42 4.07 -3.71 1.97
N ILE A 43 4.46 -2.95 3.00
CA ILE A 43 4.31 -1.50 3.05
C ILE A 43 5.67 -0.83 3.16
N THR A 44 5.75 0.47 2.85
CA THR A 44 7.03 1.17 2.81
C THR A 44 7.75 1.22 4.17
N PRO A 45 7.07 1.29 5.33
CA PRO A 45 7.74 1.16 6.63
C PRO A 45 8.51 -0.16 6.81
N SER A 46 8.11 -1.24 6.12
CA SER A 46 8.81 -2.53 6.20
C SER A 46 10.26 -2.46 5.68
N LEU A 47 10.57 -1.51 4.79
CA LEU A 47 11.93 -1.34 4.25
C LEU A 47 12.93 -0.88 5.34
N GLU A 48 12.50 0.00 6.23
CA GLU A 48 13.33 0.44 7.36
C GLU A 48 13.53 -0.70 8.37
N GLU A 49 12.52 -1.54 8.60
CA GLU A 49 12.67 -2.73 9.44
C GLU A 49 13.65 -3.73 8.83
N MET A 50 13.63 -3.93 7.51
CA MET A 50 14.62 -4.78 6.83
C MET A 50 16.05 -4.23 6.96
N ALA A 51 16.22 -2.92 6.81
CA ALA A 51 17.51 -2.26 7.04
C ALA A 51 17.95 -2.37 8.51
N HIS A 52 17.01 -2.30 9.46
CA HIS A 52 17.28 -2.52 10.87
C HIS A 52 17.77 -3.95 11.14
N VAL A 53 17.11 -4.97 10.59
CA VAL A 53 17.55 -6.38 10.71
C VAL A 53 18.97 -6.56 10.17
N ALA A 54 19.29 -5.98 9.00
CA ALA A 54 20.65 -6.05 8.46
C ALA A 54 21.70 -5.44 9.41
N ARG A 55 21.40 -4.30 10.05
CA ARG A 55 22.29 -3.68 11.05
C ARG A 55 22.45 -4.55 12.29
N GLU A 56 21.37 -5.17 12.77
CA GLU A 56 21.43 -6.05 13.95
C GLU A 56 22.18 -7.35 13.64
N MET A 57 22.00 -7.93 12.46
CA MET A 57 22.81 -9.07 11.98
C MET A 57 24.30 -8.71 11.92
N GLN A 58 24.65 -7.48 11.53
CA GLN A 58 26.05 -7.04 11.55
C GLN A 58 26.59 -6.87 12.98
N ARG A 59 25.77 -6.35 13.90
CA ARG A 59 26.16 -6.12 15.31
C ARG A 59 26.37 -7.41 16.08
N ASP A 60 25.61 -8.45 15.75
CA ASP A 60 25.66 -9.72 16.44
C ASP A 60 26.83 -10.59 15.94
N PRO A 61 27.75 -11.04 16.83
CA PRO A 61 28.93 -11.80 16.45
C PRO A 61 28.64 -13.13 15.73
N TYR A 62 27.50 -13.77 16.01
CA TYR A 62 27.16 -15.03 15.37
C TYR A 62 26.88 -14.82 13.88
N PHE A 63 25.97 -13.91 13.54
CA PHE A 63 25.57 -13.68 12.15
C PHE A 63 26.69 -13.03 11.32
N SER A 64 27.44 -12.10 11.90
CA SER A 64 28.58 -11.47 11.22
C SER A 64 29.72 -12.45 10.94
N SER A 65 30.04 -13.38 11.87
CA SER A 65 31.13 -14.35 11.69
C SER A 65 30.83 -15.40 10.62
N VAL A 66 29.60 -15.94 10.60
CA VAL A 66 29.20 -16.94 9.60
C VAL A 66 28.74 -16.32 8.28
N LYS A 67 28.59 -14.98 8.23
CA LYS A 67 28.09 -14.23 7.07
C LYS A 67 26.80 -14.84 6.50
N MET A 68 25.84 -15.09 7.39
CA MET A 68 24.55 -15.69 7.08
C MET A 68 23.80 -14.89 6.02
N PRO A 69 23.40 -15.49 4.88
CA PRO A 69 22.64 -14.77 3.87
C PRO A 69 21.31 -14.21 4.39
N LEU A 70 20.99 -12.98 3.96
CA LEU A 70 19.75 -12.27 4.22
C LEU A 70 18.99 -12.07 2.90
N LEU A 71 17.82 -12.68 2.76
CA LEU A 71 16.95 -12.54 1.60
C LEU A 71 15.90 -11.46 1.86
N ILE A 72 15.74 -10.57 0.88
CA ILE A 72 14.81 -9.44 0.92
C ILE A 72 13.78 -9.62 -0.20
N GLY A 73 12.50 -9.66 0.17
CA GLY A 73 11.40 -9.77 -0.79
C GLY A 73 10.11 -9.09 -0.33
N GLY A 74 9.10 -9.10 -1.19
CA GLY A 74 7.79 -8.49 -0.94
C GLY A 74 7.54 -7.21 -1.74
N ALA A 75 6.30 -6.73 -1.72
CA ALA A 75 5.77 -5.75 -2.67
C ALA A 75 6.53 -4.41 -2.73
N THR A 76 7.08 -3.95 -1.60
CA THR A 76 7.81 -2.67 -1.52
C THR A 76 9.30 -2.79 -1.77
N THR A 77 9.81 -4.01 -1.86
CA THR A 77 11.25 -4.27 -2.05
C THR A 77 11.65 -4.15 -3.52
N SER A 78 12.91 -3.79 -3.76
CA SER A 78 13.47 -3.76 -5.11
C SER A 78 14.97 -4.00 -5.08
N ARG A 79 15.52 -4.42 -6.22
CA ARG A 79 16.96 -4.53 -6.43
C ARG A 79 17.70 -3.23 -6.09
N ALA A 80 17.19 -2.10 -6.57
CA ALA A 80 17.82 -0.81 -6.37
C ALA A 80 17.80 -0.39 -4.89
N HIS A 81 16.66 -0.52 -4.21
CA HIS A 81 16.56 -0.18 -2.79
C HIS A 81 17.46 -1.07 -1.94
N THR A 82 17.43 -2.39 -2.17
CA THR A 82 18.26 -3.35 -1.43
C THR A 82 19.74 -3.03 -1.57
N ALA A 83 20.22 -2.78 -2.79
CA ALA A 83 21.63 -2.47 -3.06
C ALA A 83 22.11 -1.16 -2.43
N VAL A 84 21.24 -0.16 -2.32
CA VAL A 84 21.58 1.21 -1.88
C VAL A 84 21.33 1.42 -0.37
N LYS A 85 20.30 0.79 0.19
CA LYS A 85 19.78 1.12 1.52
C LYS A 85 19.75 -0.04 2.52
N ILE A 86 19.96 -1.29 2.10
CA ILE A 86 19.96 -2.45 3.02
C ILE A 86 21.32 -3.12 3.03
N ALA A 87 21.80 -3.57 1.86
CA ALA A 87 23.07 -4.28 1.71
C ALA A 87 24.29 -3.58 2.35
N PRO A 88 24.43 -2.23 2.31
CA PRO A 88 25.58 -1.57 2.95
C PRO A 88 25.66 -1.70 4.47
N TYR A 89 24.61 -2.19 5.13
CA TYR A 89 24.58 -2.35 6.59
C TYR A 89 25.05 -3.72 7.09
N TYR A 90 25.35 -4.66 6.20
CA TYR A 90 25.75 -6.02 6.56
C TYR A 90 26.83 -6.56 5.62
N ASP A 91 27.88 -7.14 6.19
CA ASP A 91 29.04 -7.67 5.43
C ASP A 91 28.78 -9.05 4.80
N GLY A 92 27.72 -9.74 5.23
CA GLY A 92 27.26 -10.98 4.60
C GLY A 92 26.37 -10.72 3.37
N PRO A 93 25.98 -11.78 2.63
CA PRO A 93 25.19 -11.63 1.42
C PRO A 93 23.80 -11.08 1.74
N VAL A 94 23.42 -9.95 1.13
CA VAL A 94 22.05 -9.43 1.16
C VAL A 94 21.46 -9.53 -0.24
N VAL A 95 20.41 -10.34 -0.42
CA VAL A 95 19.90 -10.74 -1.73
C VAL A 95 18.45 -10.34 -1.90
N TYR A 96 18.18 -9.44 -2.84
CA TYR A 96 16.83 -9.17 -3.33
C TYR A 96 16.33 -10.33 -4.19
N VAL A 97 15.15 -10.86 -3.86
CA VAL A 97 14.48 -11.92 -4.61
C VAL A 97 13.11 -11.39 -5.09
N PRO A 98 12.90 -11.23 -6.41
CA PRO A 98 11.71 -10.55 -6.93
C PRO A 98 10.42 -11.38 -6.82
N ASP A 99 10.52 -12.70 -6.85
CA ASP A 99 9.37 -13.60 -6.90
C ASP A 99 9.72 -14.99 -6.33
N ALA A 100 8.70 -15.80 -6.06
CA ALA A 100 8.90 -17.12 -5.48
C ALA A 100 9.63 -18.09 -6.43
N SER A 101 9.45 -17.97 -7.75
CA SER A 101 10.09 -18.86 -8.73
C SER A 101 11.61 -18.75 -8.69
N ARG A 102 12.14 -17.54 -8.45
CA ARG A 102 13.58 -17.30 -8.35
C ARG A 102 14.17 -17.67 -7.00
N SER A 103 13.36 -17.79 -5.95
CA SER A 103 13.84 -18.06 -4.60
C SER A 103 14.63 -19.38 -4.52
N VAL A 104 14.18 -20.43 -5.24
CA VAL A 104 14.84 -21.74 -5.24
C VAL A 104 16.26 -21.67 -5.78
N ALA A 105 16.44 -21.06 -6.95
CA ALA A 105 17.75 -20.94 -7.59
C ALA A 105 18.71 -20.11 -6.72
N VAL A 106 18.20 -19.02 -6.11
CA VAL A 106 18.98 -18.20 -5.18
C VAL A 106 19.43 -19.01 -3.96
N MET A 107 18.51 -19.74 -3.33
CA MET A 107 18.81 -20.57 -2.16
C MET A 107 19.85 -21.63 -2.49
N GLN A 108 19.67 -22.36 -3.60
CA GLN A 108 20.62 -23.39 -4.06
C GLN A 108 22.03 -22.82 -4.29
N SER A 109 22.14 -21.67 -4.96
CA SER A 109 23.42 -21.00 -5.18
C SER A 109 24.10 -20.57 -3.88
N LEU A 110 23.33 -20.18 -2.86
CA LEU A 110 23.86 -19.71 -1.57
C LEU A 110 24.32 -20.86 -0.66
N VAL A 111 23.71 -22.04 -0.76
CA VAL A 111 24.05 -23.20 0.08
C VAL A 111 25.05 -24.16 -0.58
N SER A 112 25.17 -24.16 -1.92
CA SER A 112 26.18 -24.97 -2.64
C SER A 112 27.58 -24.38 -2.49
N PRO A 113 28.56 -25.10 -1.92
CA PRO A 113 29.94 -24.61 -1.79
C PRO A 113 30.58 -24.22 -3.12
N GLU A 114 30.24 -24.93 -4.20
CA GLU A 114 30.83 -24.70 -5.53
C GLU A 114 30.30 -23.42 -6.21
N GLN A 115 29.06 -23.03 -5.90
CA GLN A 115 28.38 -21.90 -6.56
C GLN A 115 28.37 -20.62 -5.70
N ARG A 116 28.51 -20.77 -4.37
CA ARG A 116 28.32 -19.68 -3.41
C ARG A 116 29.28 -18.52 -3.66
N GLU A 117 30.56 -18.78 -3.83
CA GLU A 117 31.57 -17.71 -4.00
C GLU A 117 31.35 -16.93 -5.31
N SER A 118 31.12 -17.64 -6.41
CA SER A 118 30.87 -17.00 -7.71
C SER A 118 29.57 -16.20 -7.69
N TYR A 119 28.51 -16.74 -7.08
CA TYR A 119 27.22 -16.06 -6.97
C TYR A 119 27.33 -14.76 -6.15
N ILE A 120 28.02 -14.81 -4.99
CA ILE A 120 28.22 -13.62 -4.15
C ILE A 120 29.06 -12.57 -4.89
N ALA A 121 30.10 -12.99 -5.63
CA ALA A 121 30.91 -12.06 -6.42
C ALA A 121 30.08 -11.36 -7.51
N GLU A 122 29.25 -12.11 -8.25
CA GLU A 122 28.33 -11.55 -9.25
C GLU A 122 27.31 -10.60 -8.63
N LEU A 123 26.71 -10.98 -7.51
CA LEU A 123 25.76 -10.15 -6.76
C LEU A 123 26.39 -8.82 -6.31
N ASN A 124 27.60 -8.88 -5.74
CA ASN A 124 28.31 -7.69 -5.28
C ASN A 124 28.63 -6.74 -6.43
N ALA A 125 29.14 -7.27 -7.55
CA ALA A 125 29.39 -6.48 -8.75
C ALA A 125 28.08 -5.88 -9.31
N ASP A 126 26.99 -6.64 -9.26
CA ASP A 126 25.67 -6.16 -9.67
C ASP A 126 25.17 -5.00 -8.80
N TYR A 127 25.35 -5.10 -7.48
CA TYR A 127 24.93 -4.08 -6.53
C TYR A 127 25.82 -2.85 -6.55
N GLU A 128 27.12 -3.00 -6.79
CA GLU A 128 28.01 -1.86 -7.06
C GLU A 128 27.56 -1.10 -8.31
N ARG A 129 27.22 -1.80 -9.40
CA ARG A 129 26.65 -1.15 -10.59
C ARG A 129 25.35 -0.43 -10.27
N ALA A 130 24.45 -1.04 -9.49
CA ALA A 130 23.19 -0.42 -9.08
C ALA A 130 23.42 0.86 -8.25
N ARG A 131 24.36 0.82 -7.28
CA ARG A 131 24.75 1.98 -6.47
C ARG A 131 25.36 3.09 -7.32
N ASN A 132 26.28 2.76 -8.23
CA ASN A 132 26.89 3.73 -9.13
C ASN A 132 25.87 4.37 -10.08
N GLN A 133 24.96 3.58 -10.65
CA GLN A 133 23.86 4.10 -11.47
C GLN A 133 22.94 5.03 -10.67
N HIS A 134 22.64 4.68 -9.42
CA HIS A 134 21.82 5.52 -8.55
C HIS A 134 22.53 6.83 -8.20
N ALA A 135 23.82 6.78 -7.80
CA ALA A 135 24.62 7.94 -7.46
C ALA A 135 24.84 8.89 -8.65
N ASN A 136 24.96 8.35 -9.87
CA ASN A 136 25.13 9.14 -11.09
C ASN A 136 23.80 9.67 -11.67
N LYS A 137 22.66 9.30 -11.10
CA LYS A 137 21.35 9.71 -11.59
C LYS A 137 21.14 11.19 -11.25
N LYS A 138 21.36 12.07 -12.23
CA LYS A 138 20.95 13.48 -12.12
C LYS A 138 19.42 13.52 -12.15
N GLY A 139 18.83 13.72 -10.97
CA GLY A 139 17.39 13.93 -10.85
C GLY A 139 16.94 15.20 -11.56
N VAL A 140 15.63 15.31 -11.79
CA VAL A 140 15.02 16.60 -12.16
C VAL A 140 15.34 17.58 -11.03
N PRO A 141 15.79 18.83 -11.32
CA PRO A 141 16.07 19.81 -10.29
C PRO A 141 14.89 19.97 -9.33
N MET A 142 15.19 20.08 -8.04
CA MET A 142 14.19 20.30 -7.02
C MET A 142 14.00 21.80 -6.77
N LEU A 143 12.75 22.20 -6.70
CA LEU A 143 12.29 23.51 -6.27
C LEU A 143 12.28 23.58 -4.74
N THR A 144 12.46 24.79 -4.21
CA THR A 144 12.09 25.06 -2.81
C THR A 144 10.59 24.81 -2.63
N ILE A 145 10.16 24.45 -1.42
CA ILE A 145 8.74 24.26 -1.13
C ILE A 145 7.93 25.53 -1.39
N SER A 146 8.53 26.70 -1.15
CA SER A 146 7.93 28.00 -1.46
C SER A 146 7.67 28.17 -2.95
N ASP A 147 8.63 27.84 -3.81
CA ASP A 147 8.46 27.94 -5.27
C ASP A 147 7.50 26.88 -5.81
N ALA A 148 7.52 25.67 -5.26
CA ALA A 148 6.54 24.64 -5.59
C ALA A 148 5.10 25.08 -5.27
N ARG A 149 4.88 25.73 -4.11
CA ARG A 149 3.57 26.28 -3.72
C ARG A 149 3.09 27.40 -4.64
N LYS A 150 4.00 28.24 -5.16
CA LYS A 150 3.65 29.25 -6.17
C LYS A 150 3.12 28.62 -7.46
N ASN A 151 3.60 27.42 -7.81
CA ASN A 151 3.17 26.63 -8.97
C ASN A 151 2.10 25.56 -8.63
N LYS A 152 1.33 25.74 -7.55
CA LYS A 152 0.24 24.81 -7.21
C LYS A 152 -0.88 24.78 -8.26
N ALA A 153 -1.69 23.73 -8.25
CA ALA A 153 -2.85 23.69 -9.15
C ALA A 153 -3.84 24.79 -8.80
N GLN A 154 -4.25 25.56 -9.81
CA GLN A 154 -5.24 26.63 -9.68
C GLN A 154 -6.59 26.10 -10.16
N LEU A 155 -7.40 25.59 -9.23
CA LEU A 155 -8.70 24.99 -9.53
C LEU A 155 -9.85 25.96 -9.22
N ASN A 156 -10.91 25.87 -10.01
CA ASN A 156 -12.13 26.65 -9.80
C ASN A 156 -13.10 25.86 -8.93
N PHE A 157 -13.63 26.47 -7.86
CA PHE A 157 -14.61 25.87 -6.94
C PHE A 157 -16.00 26.51 -7.05
N THR A 158 -16.35 27.00 -8.24
CA THR A 158 -17.63 27.68 -8.51
C THR A 158 -18.34 27.08 -9.73
N GLY A 159 -19.64 27.39 -9.89
CA GLY A 159 -20.44 26.90 -11.01
C GLY A 159 -20.49 25.37 -11.04
N LYS A 160 -20.12 24.77 -12.19
CA LYS A 160 -20.10 23.31 -12.36
C LYS A 160 -19.07 22.58 -11.49
N ASN A 161 -18.09 23.29 -10.96
CA ASN A 161 -17.06 22.73 -10.06
C ASN A 161 -17.31 23.10 -8.59
N ALA A 162 -18.46 23.72 -8.26
CA ALA A 162 -18.79 24.00 -6.87
C ALA A 162 -18.87 22.69 -6.08
N PRO A 163 -18.26 22.62 -4.87
CA PRO A 163 -18.36 21.45 -4.03
C PRO A 163 -19.81 21.04 -3.77
N ALA A 164 -20.12 19.77 -4.04
CA ALA A 164 -21.42 19.21 -3.71
C ALA A 164 -21.48 18.94 -2.21
N LYS A 165 -22.55 19.39 -1.55
CA LYS A 165 -22.80 19.04 -0.15
C LYS A 165 -23.23 17.57 -0.03
N PRO A 166 -22.56 16.75 0.80
CA PRO A 166 -22.99 15.39 1.10
C PRO A 166 -24.43 15.31 1.61
N LYS A 167 -25.13 14.20 1.35
CA LYS A 167 -26.50 13.99 1.88
C LYS A 167 -26.53 13.82 3.41
N PHE A 168 -25.40 13.54 4.04
CA PHE A 168 -25.23 13.56 5.49
C PHE A 168 -23.83 14.01 5.86
N ILE A 169 -23.70 14.57 7.06
CA ILE A 169 -22.41 14.90 7.68
C ILE A 169 -22.21 13.98 8.88
N GLY A 170 -21.00 13.45 9.02
CA GLY A 170 -20.62 12.54 10.09
C GLY A 170 -20.30 11.14 9.58
N ARG A 171 -20.53 10.14 10.44
CA ARG A 171 -20.11 8.75 10.27
C ARG A 171 -21.31 7.84 9.98
N ARG A 172 -21.12 6.82 9.13
CA ARG A 172 -22.04 5.69 8.95
C ARG A 172 -21.28 4.38 8.91
N VAL A 173 -21.79 3.41 9.66
CA VAL A 173 -21.28 2.03 9.68
C VAL A 173 -22.08 1.18 8.71
N LEU A 174 -21.36 0.30 7.99
CA LEU A 174 -21.87 -0.70 7.07
C LEU A 174 -21.43 -2.07 7.57
N GLU A 175 -22.25 -2.73 8.39
CA GLU A 175 -21.93 -4.04 8.95
C GLU A 175 -22.58 -5.16 8.14
N ASN A 176 -21.90 -6.31 8.08
CA ASN A 176 -22.42 -7.53 7.47
C ASN A 176 -22.91 -7.32 6.03
N ILE A 177 -22.15 -6.56 5.24
CA ILE A 177 -22.47 -6.35 3.83
C ILE A 177 -22.39 -7.69 3.11
N ASP A 178 -23.41 -7.95 2.29
CA ASP A 178 -23.54 -9.20 1.57
C ASP A 178 -22.35 -9.41 0.62
N LEU A 179 -21.63 -10.52 0.83
CA LEU A 179 -20.46 -10.87 0.04
C LEU A 179 -20.82 -11.12 -1.43
N ALA A 180 -22.05 -11.56 -1.74
CA ALA A 180 -22.48 -11.74 -3.13
C ALA A 180 -22.65 -10.39 -3.86
N THR A 181 -23.03 -9.35 -3.13
CA THR A 181 -23.06 -7.97 -3.66
C THR A 181 -21.64 -7.47 -3.90
N ILE A 182 -20.73 -7.62 -2.92
CA ILE A 182 -19.34 -7.20 -3.05
C ILE A 182 -18.63 -7.94 -4.20
N ALA A 183 -18.87 -9.25 -4.35
CA ALA A 183 -18.22 -10.09 -5.36
C ALA A 183 -18.45 -9.63 -6.81
N GLN A 184 -19.49 -8.84 -7.07
CA GLN A 184 -19.78 -8.28 -8.40
C GLN A 184 -18.77 -7.20 -8.82
N TYR A 185 -18.03 -6.63 -7.87
CA TYR A 185 -17.05 -5.56 -8.08
C TYR A 185 -15.60 -6.07 -8.12
N ILE A 186 -15.39 -7.40 -8.13
CA ILE A 186 -14.04 -7.95 -8.13
C ILE A 186 -13.32 -7.62 -9.44
N ASP A 187 -12.15 -6.99 -9.32
CA ASP A 187 -11.11 -7.02 -10.35
C ASP A 187 -10.29 -8.32 -10.20
N TRP A 188 -10.45 -9.20 -11.18
CA TRP A 188 -9.75 -10.48 -11.25
C TRP A 188 -8.31 -10.37 -11.78
N GLY A 189 -7.90 -9.23 -12.34
CA GLY A 189 -6.53 -9.03 -12.82
C GLY A 189 -5.48 -9.33 -11.73
N PRO A 190 -5.52 -8.66 -10.57
CA PRO A 190 -4.55 -8.92 -9.51
C PRO A 190 -4.72 -10.28 -8.80
N PHE A 191 -5.89 -10.93 -8.95
CA PHE A 191 -6.03 -12.33 -8.51
C PHE A 191 -5.05 -13.23 -9.27
N PHE A 192 -4.99 -13.15 -10.60
CA PHE A 192 -4.01 -13.94 -11.38
C PHE A 192 -2.56 -13.56 -11.09
N GLN A 193 -2.28 -12.27 -10.90
CA GLN A 193 -0.94 -11.80 -10.55
C GLN A 193 -0.46 -12.39 -9.21
N THR A 194 -1.35 -12.55 -8.23
CA THR A 194 -1.02 -13.19 -6.94
C THR A 194 -0.57 -14.64 -7.12
N TRP A 195 -1.04 -15.31 -8.17
CA TRP A 195 -0.68 -16.67 -8.55
C TRP A 195 0.42 -16.75 -9.62
N ASP A 196 1.14 -15.65 -9.85
CA ASP A 196 2.23 -15.53 -10.82
C ASP A 196 1.81 -15.86 -12.27
N LEU A 197 0.54 -15.57 -12.61
CA LEU A 197 0.01 -15.71 -13.96
C LEU A 197 -0.12 -14.33 -14.60
N ALA A 198 0.79 -14.04 -15.54
CA ALA A 198 0.81 -12.77 -16.26
C ALA A 198 -0.25 -12.72 -17.36
N GLY A 199 -1.03 -11.64 -17.39
CA GLY A 199 -2.04 -11.38 -18.42
C GLY A 199 -3.23 -10.59 -17.87
N ALA A 200 -3.92 -9.85 -18.74
CA ALA A 200 -5.10 -9.10 -18.37
C ALA A 200 -6.34 -10.01 -18.35
N TYR A 201 -7.18 -9.93 -17.33
CA TYR A 201 -8.49 -10.58 -17.33
C TYR A 201 -9.49 -9.78 -18.21
N PRO A 202 -10.37 -10.44 -19.00
CA PRO A 202 -10.54 -11.89 -19.17
C PRO A 202 -9.65 -12.51 -20.26
N ALA A 203 -8.80 -11.72 -20.94
CA ALA A 203 -7.97 -12.20 -22.05
C ALA A 203 -7.02 -13.35 -21.66
N ILE A 204 -6.50 -13.33 -20.43
CA ILE A 204 -5.60 -14.36 -19.87
C ILE A 204 -6.20 -15.77 -19.95
N LEU A 205 -7.53 -15.91 -19.90
CA LEU A 205 -8.21 -17.22 -19.97
C LEU A 205 -8.06 -17.89 -21.34
N LYS A 206 -7.75 -17.11 -22.39
CA LYS A 206 -7.55 -17.59 -23.76
C LYS A 206 -6.08 -17.53 -24.20
N ASP A 207 -5.18 -17.24 -23.27
CA ASP A 207 -3.76 -17.16 -23.56
C ASP A 207 -3.23 -18.54 -24.01
N PRO A 208 -2.42 -18.61 -25.09
CA PRO A 208 -1.95 -19.89 -25.63
C PRO A 208 -0.95 -20.62 -24.73
N VAL A 209 -0.33 -19.94 -23.76
CA VAL A 209 0.67 -20.52 -22.85
C VAL A 209 0.05 -20.82 -21.49
N VAL A 210 -0.64 -19.84 -20.89
CA VAL A 210 -1.15 -19.95 -19.52
C VAL A 210 -2.67 -20.11 -19.41
N GLY A 211 -3.40 -20.02 -20.53
CA GLY A 211 -4.87 -19.94 -20.51
C GLY A 211 -5.58 -21.16 -19.91
N GLU A 212 -5.05 -22.36 -20.11
CA GLU A 212 -5.59 -23.58 -19.48
C GLU A 212 -5.47 -23.52 -17.95
N THR A 213 -4.27 -23.21 -17.45
CA THR A 213 -3.99 -23.07 -16.02
C THR A 213 -4.78 -21.93 -15.41
N ALA A 214 -4.86 -20.77 -16.09
CA ALA A 214 -5.63 -19.62 -15.65
C ALA A 214 -7.13 -19.94 -15.57
N THR A 215 -7.67 -20.66 -16.55
CA THR A 215 -9.08 -21.08 -16.57
C THR A 215 -9.38 -22.03 -15.41
N LYS A 216 -8.50 -23.00 -15.14
CA LYS A 216 -8.65 -23.92 -14.01
C LYS A 216 -8.58 -23.19 -12.67
N LEU A 217 -7.56 -22.34 -12.47
CA LEU A 217 -7.40 -21.55 -11.26
C LEU A 217 -8.61 -20.64 -11.02
N PHE A 218 -9.13 -20.02 -12.08
CA PHE A 218 -10.33 -19.20 -12.01
C PHE A 218 -11.55 -20.02 -11.58
N ALA A 219 -11.73 -21.22 -12.14
CA ALA A 219 -12.82 -22.11 -11.74
C ALA A 219 -12.72 -22.54 -10.27
N ASP A 220 -11.52 -22.88 -9.81
CA ASP A 220 -11.25 -23.22 -8.40
C ASP A 220 -11.53 -22.03 -7.47
N GLY A 221 -11.08 -20.82 -7.85
CA GLY A 221 -11.34 -19.58 -7.12
C GLY A 221 -12.83 -19.24 -7.06
N GLN A 222 -13.56 -19.38 -8.17
CA GLN A 222 -15.02 -19.21 -8.22
C GLN A 222 -15.75 -20.22 -7.34
N ALA A 223 -15.32 -21.48 -7.35
CA ALA A 223 -15.90 -22.53 -6.51
C ALA A 223 -15.67 -22.25 -5.02
N LEU A 224 -14.48 -21.79 -4.63
CA LEU A 224 -14.21 -21.42 -3.24
C LEU A 224 -14.94 -20.13 -2.84
N LEU A 225 -14.98 -19.12 -3.71
CA LEU A 225 -15.74 -17.89 -3.49
C LEU A 225 -17.22 -18.17 -3.24
N LYS A 226 -17.82 -19.07 -4.02
CA LYS A 226 -19.19 -19.54 -3.80
C LYS A 226 -19.36 -20.14 -2.41
N LYS A 227 -18.45 -21.00 -1.96
CA LYS A 227 -18.48 -21.59 -0.61
C LYS A 227 -18.32 -20.52 0.49
N ILE A 228 -17.46 -19.52 0.27
CA ILE A 228 -17.26 -18.41 1.20
C ILE A 228 -18.55 -17.62 1.38
N ILE A 229 -19.24 -17.31 0.28
CA ILE A 229 -20.50 -16.57 0.25
C ILE A 229 -21.64 -17.38 0.88
N GLU A 230 -21.92 -18.58 0.36
CA GLU A 230 -23.03 -19.43 0.82
C GLU A 230 -22.86 -19.87 2.27
N GLY A 231 -21.61 -20.17 2.66
CA GLY A 231 -21.26 -20.58 4.01
C GLY A 231 -21.01 -19.43 4.98
N ARG A 232 -21.06 -18.17 4.53
CA ARG A 232 -20.73 -16.96 5.31
C ARG A 232 -19.42 -17.13 6.10
N TRP A 233 -18.37 -17.57 5.41
CA TRP A 233 -17.08 -17.83 6.04
C TRP A 233 -16.44 -16.56 6.59
N LEU A 234 -16.63 -15.45 5.87
CA LEU A 234 -16.07 -14.15 6.16
C LEU A 234 -17.20 -13.14 6.39
N THR A 235 -16.92 -12.12 7.21
CA THR A 235 -17.79 -10.96 7.37
C THR A 235 -17.14 -9.73 6.74
N ALA A 236 -17.92 -8.99 5.95
CA ALA A 236 -17.53 -7.70 5.42
C ALA A 236 -18.15 -6.56 6.23
N SER A 237 -17.28 -5.68 6.75
CA SER A 237 -17.67 -4.50 7.51
C SER A 237 -16.90 -3.27 7.04
N GLY A 238 -17.56 -2.13 7.05
CA GLY A 238 -17.02 -0.88 6.57
C GLY A 238 -17.55 0.32 7.33
N VAL A 239 -16.82 1.41 7.25
CA VAL A 239 -17.24 2.71 7.79
C VAL A 239 -16.91 3.76 6.77
N VAL A 240 -17.81 4.73 6.64
CA VAL A 240 -17.62 5.93 5.84
C VAL A 240 -17.92 7.16 6.69
N SER A 241 -17.06 8.17 6.58
CA SER A 241 -17.28 9.48 7.18
C SER A 241 -17.22 10.54 6.10
N LEU A 242 -18.24 11.38 6.02
CA LEU A 242 -18.28 12.56 5.13
C LEU A 242 -18.29 13.79 6.01
N LEU A 243 -17.22 14.58 5.95
CA LEU A 243 -16.99 15.68 6.89
C LEU A 243 -16.70 16.99 6.14
N PRO A 244 -17.09 18.14 6.71
CA PRO A 244 -16.68 19.44 6.20
C PRO A 244 -15.15 19.54 6.24
N ALA A 245 -14.57 20.09 5.19
CA ALA A 245 -13.13 20.29 5.10
C ALA A 245 -12.79 21.55 4.30
N ASN A 246 -11.60 22.09 4.55
CA ASN A 246 -11.02 23.14 3.71
C ASN A 246 -9.50 22.99 3.67
N SER A 247 -8.89 23.37 2.55
CA SER A 247 -7.44 23.44 2.49
C SER A 247 -6.91 24.68 3.23
N VAL A 248 -5.80 24.51 3.93
CA VAL A 248 -5.08 25.55 4.69
C VAL A 248 -3.57 25.41 4.47
N ASN A 249 -2.81 26.46 4.78
CA ASN A 249 -1.33 26.46 4.69
C ASN A 249 -0.78 25.94 3.35
N ASP A 250 -1.52 26.16 2.26
CA ASP A 250 -1.28 25.65 0.90
C ASP A 250 -1.37 24.12 0.71
N ASP A 251 -0.94 23.31 1.68
CA ASP A 251 -0.75 21.86 1.50
C ASP A 251 -1.57 20.97 2.44
N ASP A 252 -2.26 21.57 3.42
CA ASP A 252 -3.00 20.83 4.44
C ASP A 252 -4.50 20.86 4.19
N ILE A 253 -5.20 19.92 4.80
CA ILE A 253 -6.66 19.88 4.83
C ILE A 253 -7.09 19.83 6.30
N GLU A 254 -7.73 20.89 6.78
CA GLU A 254 -8.46 20.87 8.05
C GLU A 254 -9.78 20.12 7.84
N ILE A 255 -10.03 19.12 8.68
CA ILE A 255 -11.23 18.29 8.66
C ILE A 255 -11.99 18.58 9.94
N TYR A 256 -13.24 19.03 9.82
CA TYR A 256 -14.02 19.54 10.95
C TYR A 256 -15.00 18.49 11.47
N THR A 257 -15.39 18.62 12.75
CA THR A 257 -16.36 17.72 13.38
C THR A 257 -17.77 17.86 12.81
N ASP A 258 -18.12 19.06 12.34
CA ASP A 258 -19.46 19.41 11.86
C ASP A 258 -19.43 20.69 11.01
N GLU A 259 -20.61 21.09 10.51
CA GLU A 259 -20.81 22.22 9.59
C GLU A 259 -20.49 23.59 10.18
N SER A 260 -20.36 23.71 11.51
CA SER A 260 -19.94 24.98 12.13
C SER A 260 -18.50 25.33 11.78
N ARG A 261 -17.67 24.32 11.44
CA ARG A 261 -16.23 24.45 11.15
C ARG A 261 -15.46 25.12 12.30
N GLN A 262 -15.94 24.99 13.53
CA GLN A 262 -15.29 25.57 14.72
C GLN A 262 -14.25 24.63 15.33
N GLN A 263 -14.54 23.32 15.35
CA GLN A 263 -13.64 22.31 15.89
C GLN A 263 -13.03 21.47 14.77
N VAL A 264 -11.70 21.48 14.69
CA VAL A 264 -10.94 20.60 13.81
C VAL A 264 -10.88 19.21 14.46
N ALA A 265 -11.36 18.19 13.75
CA ALA A 265 -11.26 16.80 14.17
C ALA A 265 -9.81 16.30 14.07
N PHE A 266 -9.18 16.54 12.92
CA PHE A 266 -7.75 16.42 12.70
C PHE A 266 -7.35 17.16 11.40
N THR A 267 -6.05 17.28 11.15
CA THR A 267 -5.51 17.87 9.94
C THR A 267 -4.78 16.82 9.13
N TYR A 268 -5.14 16.66 7.85
CA TYR A 268 -4.28 15.93 6.91
C TYR A 268 -3.16 16.85 6.45
N TYR A 269 -1.93 16.42 6.67
CA TYR A 269 -0.74 17.18 6.30
C TYR A 269 -0.18 16.67 4.97
N GLY A 270 -0.57 17.32 3.88
CA GLY A 270 -0.23 16.87 2.53
C GLY A 270 1.23 17.10 2.16
N MET A 271 1.68 16.34 1.15
CA MET A 271 2.98 16.50 0.52
C MET A 271 2.79 17.05 -0.90
N ARG A 272 3.59 18.05 -1.26
CA ARG A 272 3.62 18.68 -2.57
C ARG A 272 4.82 18.17 -3.37
N GLN A 273 4.58 17.90 -4.64
CA GLN A 273 5.66 17.61 -5.59
C GLN A 273 6.68 18.76 -5.61
N GLN A 274 7.97 18.47 -5.45
CA GLN A 274 9.03 19.48 -5.45
C GLN A 274 9.94 19.45 -6.68
N THR A 275 9.68 18.60 -7.68
CA THR A 275 10.45 18.61 -8.92
C THR A 275 10.02 19.76 -9.84
N GLU A 276 10.98 20.33 -10.57
CA GLU A 276 10.67 21.21 -11.71
C GLU A 276 9.72 20.50 -12.68
N LYS A 277 8.66 21.21 -13.08
CA LYS A 277 7.62 20.66 -13.92
C LYS A 277 7.81 21.06 -15.39
N PRO A 278 7.55 20.15 -16.33
CA PRO A 278 7.64 20.48 -17.75
C PRO A 278 6.64 21.58 -18.10
N VAL A 279 7.06 22.47 -18.99
CA VAL A 279 6.21 23.50 -19.59
C VAL A 279 5.59 22.90 -20.85
N ILE A 280 4.26 22.90 -20.93
CA ILE A 280 3.50 22.46 -22.09
C ILE A 280 2.65 23.64 -22.56
N ASP A 281 2.74 23.99 -23.84
CA ASP A 281 2.03 25.13 -24.44
C ASP A 281 2.23 26.45 -23.68
N GLY A 282 3.45 26.67 -23.17
CA GLY A 282 3.82 27.87 -22.41
C GLY A 282 3.36 27.88 -20.95
N VAL A 283 2.68 26.84 -20.47
CA VAL A 283 2.20 26.72 -19.08
C VAL A 283 2.94 25.60 -18.35
N PRO A 284 3.59 25.87 -17.20
CA PRO A 284 4.17 24.80 -16.38
C PRO A 284 3.07 23.88 -15.87
N ARG A 285 3.27 22.57 -15.94
CA ARG A 285 2.43 21.63 -15.20
C ARG A 285 2.50 22.00 -13.70
N PRO A 286 1.40 21.88 -12.95
CA PRO A 286 1.40 22.26 -11.54
C PRO A 286 2.24 21.30 -10.70
N ASN A 287 2.86 21.82 -9.65
CA ASN A 287 3.41 21.04 -8.56
C ASN A 287 2.25 20.62 -7.66
N GLN A 288 1.74 19.41 -7.86
CA GLN A 288 0.48 18.98 -7.26
C GLN A 288 0.62 18.62 -5.77
N CYS A 289 -0.43 18.93 -5.00
CA CYS A 289 -0.72 18.40 -3.67
C CYS A 289 -2.19 17.96 -3.64
N LEU A 290 -2.56 16.92 -2.86
CA LEU A 290 -3.96 16.50 -2.74
C LEU A 290 -4.85 17.61 -2.15
N ALA A 291 -4.29 18.49 -1.31
CA ALA A 291 -5.01 19.65 -0.76
C ALA A 291 -5.47 20.64 -1.84
N ASP A 292 -4.85 20.65 -3.02
CA ASP A 292 -5.27 21.51 -4.13
C ASP A 292 -6.69 21.17 -4.63
N PHE A 293 -7.18 19.95 -4.36
CA PHE A 293 -8.51 19.49 -4.77
C PHE A 293 -9.62 19.80 -3.75
N ILE A 294 -9.31 20.54 -2.68
CA ILE A 294 -10.28 20.98 -1.67
C ILE A 294 -10.24 22.50 -1.60
N ALA A 295 -11.41 23.14 -1.56
CA ALA A 295 -11.53 24.59 -1.60
C ALA A 295 -10.75 25.24 -0.43
N PRO A 296 -9.93 26.27 -0.70
CA PRO A 296 -9.18 26.96 0.34
C PRO A 296 -10.10 27.63 1.35
N LYS A 297 -9.74 27.57 2.64
CA LYS A 297 -10.50 28.24 3.71
C LYS A 297 -10.68 29.74 3.46
N SER A 298 -9.67 30.39 2.87
CA SER A 298 -9.69 31.81 2.50
C SER A 298 -10.69 32.15 1.39
N SER A 299 -11.14 31.18 0.60
CA SER A 299 -12.14 31.40 -0.45
C SER A 299 -13.56 31.58 0.08
N GLY A 300 -13.83 31.18 1.33
CA GLY A 300 -15.18 31.13 1.91
C GLY A 300 -16.08 30.04 1.33
N VAL A 301 -15.59 29.22 0.39
CA VAL A 301 -16.34 28.10 -0.18
C VAL A 301 -16.37 26.93 0.81
N GLN A 302 -17.57 26.42 1.05
CA GLN A 302 -17.80 25.25 1.90
C GLN A 302 -17.53 23.97 1.11
N ASP A 303 -16.43 23.30 1.42
CA ASP A 303 -16.06 22.01 0.82
C ASP A 303 -16.08 20.88 1.85
N TYR A 304 -15.87 19.64 1.37
CA TYR A 304 -16.03 18.40 2.12
C TYR A 304 -14.98 17.38 1.68
N ILE A 305 -14.68 16.46 2.57
CA ILE A 305 -13.84 15.30 2.29
C ILE A 305 -14.53 14.05 2.82
N GLY A 306 -14.36 12.94 2.13
CA GLY A 306 -14.76 11.64 2.65
C GLY A 306 -13.56 10.86 3.19
N MET A 307 -13.84 9.91 4.07
CA MET A 307 -12.90 8.88 4.52
C MET A 307 -13.63 7.56 4.58
N PHE A 308 -12.92 6.47 4.36
CA PHE A 308 -13.44 5.12 4.53
C PHE A 308 -12.41 4.18 5.12
N ALA A 309 -12.91 3.13 5.77
CA ALA A 309 -12.18 1.91 6.06
C ALA A 309 -13.11 0.72 5.85
N VAL A 310 -12.66 -0.29 5.11
CA VAL A 310 -13.42 -1.51 4.80
C VAL A 310 -12.54 -2.73 5.01
N THR A 311 -13.16 -3.82 5.43
CA THR A 311 -12.56 -5.16 5.44
C THR A 311 -13.57 -6.19 4.98
N ALA A 312 -13.08 -7.23 4.31
CA ALA A 312 -13.85 -8.43 3.99
C ALA A 312 -13.22 -9.71 4.59
N GLY A 313 -12.30 -9.54 5.55
CA GLY A 313 -11.48 -10.62 6.10
C GLY A 313 -11.85 -11.05 7.53
N LEU A 314 -12.92 -10.54 8.13
CA LEU A 314 -13.26 -10.87 9.51
C LEU A 314 -13.65 -12.36 9.63
N GLY A 315 -13.01 -13.07 10.56
CA GLY A 315 -13.25 -14.50 10.81
C GLY A 315 -12.47 -15.44 9.90
N ILE A 316 -11.50 -14.93 9.13
CA ILE A 316 -10.67 -15.72 8.22
C ILE A 316 -9.79 -16.74 8.97
N GLU A 317 -9.37 -16.44 10.19
CA GLU A 317 -8.36 -17.19 10.96
C GLU A 317 -8.76 -18.64 11.18
N LYS A 318 -10.03 -18.89 11.54
CA LYS A 318 -10.55 -20.25 11.76
C LYS A 318 -10.50 -21.11 10.49
N HIS A 319 -10.68 -20.49 9.33
CA HIS A 319 -10.67 -21.18 8.04
C HIS A 319 -9.24 -21.42 7.56
N LEU A 320 -8.33 -20.47 7.79
CA LEU A 320 -6.91 -20.66 7.53
C LEU A 320 -6.33 -21.77 8.40
N LYS A 321 -6.64 -21.79 9.69
CA LYS A 321 -6.21 -22.86 10.60
C LYS A 321 -6.72 -24.23 10.15
N ARG A 322 -7.97 -24.30 9.68
CA ARG A 322 -8.53 -25.55 9.13
C ARG A 322 -7.78 -26.03 7.89
N PHE A 323 -7.37 -25.13 7.00
CA PHE A 323 -6.58 -25.51 5.82
C PHE A 323 -5.16 -25.89 6.20
N GLU A 324 -4.55 -25.18 7.14
CA GLU A 324 -3.23 -25.52 7.70
C GLU A 324 -3.22 -26.91 8.35
N ASP A 325 -4.21 -27.23 9.19
CA ASP A 325 -4.36 -28.54 9.83
C ASP A 325 -4.59 -29.68 8.84
N ALA A 326 -5.12 -29.35 7.65
CA ALA A 326 -5.30 -30.29 6.56
C ALA A 326 -4.10 -30.32 5.58
N HIS A 327 -3.04 -29.55 5.84
CA HIS A 327 -1.91 -29.35 4.93
C HIS A 327 -2.34 -28.89 3.52
N ASP A 328 -3.38 -28.06 3.45
CA ASP A 328 -3.99 -27.54 2.22
C ASP A 328 -3.53 -26.11 1.94
N ASP A 329 -2.26 -25.97 1.57
CA ASP A 329 -1.66 -24.67 1.26
C ASP A 329 -2.35 -23.96 0.10
N PHE A 330 -2.86 -24.74 -0.88
CA PHE A 330 -3.56 -24.19 -2.04
C PHE A 330 -4.81 -23.43 -1.61
N ASN A 331 -5.71 -24.04 -0.83
CA ASN A 331 -6.91 -23.36 -0.40
C ASN A 331 -6.65 -22.29 0.68
N SER A 332 -5.58 -22.43 1.48
CA SER A 332 -5.13 -21.38 2.39
C SER A 332 -4.72 -20.11 1.64
N ILE A 333 -3.92 -20.24 0.57
CA ILE A 333 -3.52 -19.12 -0.29
C ILE A 333 -4.75 -18.59 -1.05
N MET A 334 -5.57 -19.47 -1.63
CA MET A 334 -6.78 -19.09 -2.36
C MET A 334 -7.74 -18.26 -1.49
N LEU A 335 -7.97 -18.67 -0.23
CA LEU A 335 -8.81 -17.93 0.70
C LEU A 335 -8.25 -16.53 0.99
N LYS A 336 -6.94 -16.41 1.23
CA LYS A 336 -6.29 -15.10 1.44
C LYS A 336 -6.41 -14.21 0.21
N SER A 337 -6.15 -14.74 -0.98
CA SER A 337 -6.28 -14.02 -2.25
C SER A 337 -7.73 -13.56 -2.49
N LEU A 338 -8.72 -14.41 -2.25
CA LEU A 338 -10.13 -14.04 -2.42
C LEU A 338 -10.60 -13.02 -1.37
N ALA A 339 -10.15 -13.12 -0.12
CA ALA A 339 -10.47 -12.14 0.91
C ALA A 339 -9.92 -10.75 0.54
N ASP A 340 -8.70 -10.68 0.01
CA ASP A 340 -8.09 -9.46 -0.51
C ASP A 340 -8.89 -8.88 -1.68
N ARG A 341 -9.28 -9.72 -2.66
CA ARG A 341 -10.16 -9.31 -3.76
C ARG A 341 -11.50 -8.77 -3.28
N LEU A 342 -12.10 -9.38 -2.25
CA LEU A 342 -13.34 -8.91 -1.65
C LEU A 342 -13.16 -7.57 -0.92
N ALA A 343 -12.02 -7.33 -0.26
CA ALA A 343 -11.75 -6.05 0.41
C ALA A 343 -11.63 -4.90 -0.60
N GLU A 344 -10.89 -5.12 -1.70
CA GLU A 344 -10.77 -4.16 -2.80
C GLU A 344 -12.11 -3.93 -3.52
N ALA A 345 -12.86 -5.00 -3.79
CA ALA A 345 -14.20 -4.90 -4.35
C ALA A 345 -15.17 -4.13 -3.43
N PHE A 346 -15.01 -4.26 -2.12
CA PHE A 346 -15.81 -3.48 -1.16
C PHE A 346 -15.41 -2.00 -1.17
N ALA A 347 -14.13 -1.67 -1.34
CA ALA A 347 -13.70 -0.29 -1.52
C ALA A 347 -14.32 0.34 -2.78
N GLU A 348 -14.38 -0.40 -3.89
CA GLU A 348 -15.03 0.05 -5.13
C GLU A 348 -16.55 0.22 -4.97
N TYR A 349 -17.24 -0.79 -4.41
CA TYR A 349 -18.67 -0.74 -4.12
C TYR A 349 -19.04 0.43 -3.21
N LEU A 350 -18.27 0.64 -2.13
CA LEU A 350 -18.53 1.74 -1.21
C LEU A 350 -18.25 3.08 -1.89
N HIS A 351 -17.20 3.18 -2.70
CA HIS A 351 -16.91 4.40 -3.44
C HIS A 351 -18.04 4.76 -4.42
N GLU A 352 -18.53 3.79 -5.22
CA GLU A 352 -19.68 4.01 -6.09
C GLU A 352 -20.91 4.49 -5.30
N ARG A 353 -21.21 3.86 -4.15
CA ARG A 353 -22.30 4.32 -3.27
C ARG A 353 -22.06 5.72 -2.72
N VAL A 354 -20.82 6.09 -2.46
CA VAL A 354 -20.46 7.46 -2.06
C VAL A 354 -20.78 8.45 -3.17
N ARG A 355 -20.34 8.18 -4.41
CA ARG A 355 -20.58 9.06 -5.55
C ARG A 355 -22.07 9.22 -5.87
N THR A 356 -22.80 8.10 -5.87
CA THR A 356 -24.19 8.03 -6.37
C THR A 356 -25.25 8.34 -5.31
N ASP A 357 -25.01 7.94 -4.06
CA ASP A 357 -26.03 8.02 -3.00
C ASP A 357 -25.59 8.81 -1.77
N LEU A 358 -24.49 8.44 -1.11
CA LEU A 358 -24.16 8.97 0.21
C LEU A 358 -23.65 10.42 0.16
N TRP A 359 -22.72 10.71 -0.75
CA TRP A 359 -22.34 12.07 -1.10
C TRP A 359 -23.25 12.59 -2.21
N GLY A 360 -23.46 11.79 -3.25
CA GLY A 360 -24.52 11.98 -4.23
C GLY A 360 -24.23 13.01 -5.34
N TYR A 361 -22.97 13.35 -5.57
CA TYR A 361 -22.58 14.28 -6.64
C TYR A 361 -22.69 13.68 -8.06
N ALA A 362 -22.84 12.36 -8.17
CA ALA A 362 -23.00 11.64 -9.44
C ALA A 362 -24.22 10.71 -9.43
N ALA A 363 -25.38 11.19 -8.95
CA ALA A 363 -26.57 10.35 -8.71
C ALA A 363 -27.16 9.61 -9.94
N GLN A 364 -26.75 9.98 -11.16
CA GLN A 364 -27.18 9.34 -12.42
C GLN A 364 -26.11 8.41 -13.03
N GLU A 365 -24.97 8.25 -12.37
CA GLU A 365 -23.88 7.38 -12.82
C GLU A 365 -24.34 5.91 -12.93
N LYS A 366 -23.96 5.27 -14.04
CA LYS A 366 -24.21 3.85 -14.32
C LYS A 366 -23.01 3.29 -15.07
N LEU A 367 -22.03 2.80 -14.33
CA LEU A 367 -20.78 2.28 -14.90
C LEU A 367 -20.80 0.74 -14.90
N SER A 368 -20.12 0.15 -15.88
CA SER A 368 -19.79 -1.27 -15.84
C SER A 368 -18.61 -1.50 -14.89
N ASN A 369 -18.41 -2.73 -14.42
CA ASN A 369 -17.23 -3.05 -13.61
C ASN A 369 -15.91 -2.74 -14.35
N GLU A 370 -15.87 -2.91 -15.67
CA GLU A 370 -14.70 -2.53 -16.48
C GLU A 370 -14.45 -1.02 -16.47
N ALA A 371 -15.50 -0.21 -16.56
CA ALA A 371 -15.40 1.25 -16.47
C ALA A 371 -15.01 1.71 -15.05
N LEU A 372 -15.47 1.02 -14.00
CA LEU A 372 -15.02 1.25 -12.63
C LEU A 372 -13.51 0.98 -12.46
N ILE A 373 -13.01 -0.14 -12.99
CA ILE A 373 -11.57 -0.49 -12.97
C ILE A 373 -10.71 0.55 -13.72
N LYS A 374 -11.24 1.10 -14.81
CA LYS A 374 -10.60 2.18 -15.58
C LYS A 374 -10.76 3.57 -14.93
N GLU A 375 -11.42 3.65 -13.79
CA GLU A 375 -11.69 4.88 -13.05
C GLU A 375 -12.47 5.92 -13.88
N GLU A 376 -13.41 5.49 -14.73
CA GLU A 376 -14.23 6.35 -15.59
C GLU A 376 -15.35 7.09 -14.83
N TYR A 377 -15.07 7.54 -13.61
CA TYR A 377 -15.97 8.30 -12.75
C TYR A 377 -15.34 9.63 -12.31
N GLN A 378 -16.16 10.54 -11.79
CA GLN A 378 -15.70 11.76 -11.15
C GLN A 378 -15.15 11.47 -9.75
N GLY A 379 -14.02 12.09 -9.40
CA GLY A 379 -13.42 12.01 -8.06
C GLY A 379 -12.43 10.87 -7.90
N ILE A 380 -11.73 10.86 -6.77
CA ILE A 380 -10.69 9.86 -6.45
C ILE A 380 -10.80 9.38 -5.01
N ARG A 381 -10.16 8.23 -4.73
CA ARG A 381 -10.15 7.59 -3.40
C ARG A 381 -8.75 7.28 -2.84
N PRO A 382 -7.85 8.27 -2.73
CA PRO A 382 -6.44 8.04 -2.38
C PRO A 382 -6.28 7.41 -1.00
N ALA A 383 -5.48 6.36 -0.95
CA ALA A 383 -5.19 5.58 0.25
C ALA A 383 -3.77 5.88 0.77
N PRO A 384 -3.62 6.21 2.07
CA PRO A 384 -2.30 6.46 2.67
C PRO A 384 -1.32 5.30 2.47
N GLY A 385 -0.13 5.63 1.97
CA GLY A 385 0.92 4.70 1.55
C GLY A 385 1.07 4.58 0.03
N TYR A 386 0.08 5.02 -0.75
CA TYR A 386 0.20 5.11 -2.20
C TYR A 386 1.00 6.35 -2.62
N PRO A 387 1.56 6.39 -3.85
CA PRO A 387 2.41 7.49 -4.31
C PRO A 387 1.79 8.91 -4.20
N ALA A 388 0.46 9.03 -4.23
CA ALA A 388 -0.23 10.32 -4.10
C ALA A 388 -0.31 10.85 -2.65
N CYS A 389 -0.21 9.96 -1.67
CA CYS A 389 -0.22 10.26 -0.24
C CYS A 389 0.63 9.21 0.51
N PRO A 390 1.96 9.23 0.32
CA PRO A 390 2.83 8.13 0.74
C PRO A 390 3.00 8.04 2.26
N ASP A 391 2.58 9.06 3.00
CA ASP A 391 2.63 9.10 4.45
C ASP A 391 1.59 8.18 5.10
N HIS A 392 2.06 7.14 5.78
CA HIS A 392 1.21 6.20 6.48
C HIS A 392 0.61 6.76 7.78
N THR A 393 1.23 7.77 8.41
CA THR A 393 0.92 8.24 9.78
C THR A 393 -0.50 8.75 9.94
N VAL A 394 -1.08 9.35 8.89
CA VAL A 394 -2.45 9.85 8.91
C VAL A 394 -3.50 8.75 9.17
N LYS A 395 -3.19 7.47 8.91
CA LYS A 395 -4.11 6.38 9.19
C LYS A 395 -4.52 6.33 10.65
N ALA A 396 -3.65 6.72 11.59
CA ALA A 396 -3.99 6.77 13.01
C ALA A 396 -5.13 7.75 13.29
N ASP A 397 -5.05 8.97 12.77
CA ASP A 397 -6.09 9.99 12.91
C ASP A 397 -7.38 9.59 12.17
N MET A 398 -7.26 9.04 10.96
CA MET A 398 -8.40 8.53 10.20
C MET A 398 -9.13 7.41 10.95
N PHE A 399 -8.42 6.42 11.47
CA PHE A 399 -9.00 5.29 12.21
C PHE A 399 -9.69 5.78 13.49
N LYS A 400 -9.09 6.74 14.19
CA LYS A 400 -9.69 7.37 15.36
C LYS A 400 -10.96 8.14 15.01
N ALA A 401 -10.92 8.99 13.98
CA ALA A 401 -12.05 9.79 13.53
C ALA A 401 -13.21 8.94 13.00
N MET A 402 -12.91 7.82 12.34
CA MET A 402 -13.91 6.87 11.86
C MET A 402 -14.30 5.79 12.88
N GLN A 403 -13.66 5.75 14.06
CA GLN A 403 -13.84 4.68 15.04
C GLN A 403 -13.74 3.28 14.39
N ALA A 404 -12.69 3.06 13.60
CA ALA A 404 -12.53 1.85 12.78
C ALA A 404 -12.43 0.55 13.60
N THR A 405 -12.06 0.64 14.89
CA THR A 405 -12.05 -0.51 15.80
C THR A 405 -13.43 -1.10 16.05
N GLU A 406 -14.51 -0.31 15.92
CA GLU A 406 -15.89 -0.80 16.07
C GLU A 406 -16.29 -1.77 14.94
N ILE A 407 -15.67 -1.63 13.76
CA ILE A 407 -15.89 -2.56 12.63
C ILE A 407 -14.87 -3.70 12.58
N GLY A 408 -14.13 -3.91 13.67
CA GLY A 408 -13.14 -4.99 13.79
C GLY A 408 -11.82 -4.70 13.06
N MET A 409 -11.55 -3.44 12.70
CA MET A 409 -10.29 -3.04 12.07
C MET A 409 -9.34 -2.38 13.06
N SER A 410 -8.06 -2.72 13.02
CA SER A 410 -7.01 -2.08 13.82
C SER A 410 -5.77 -1.75 12.98
N LEU A 411 -4.87 -0.96 13.58
CA LEU A 411 -3.55 -0.66 13.01
C LEU A 411 -2.47 -1.33 13.84
N THR A 412 -1.43 -1.80 13.16
CA THR A 412 -0.17 -2.28 13.77
C THR A 412 0.72 -1.08 14.10
N ASP A 413 1.84 -1.32 14.80
CA ASP A 413 2.84 -0.27 15.09
C ASP A 413 3.44 0.34 13.81
N SER A 414 3.53 -0.45 12.73
CA SER A 414 3.95 0.00 11.40
C SER A 414 2.82 0.58 10.55
N LEU A 415 1.62 0.73 11.13
CA LEU A 415 0.42 1.25 10.50
C LEU A 415 -0.06 0.38 9.31
N ALA A 416 0.25 -0.92 9.34
CA ALA A 416 -0.47 -1.90 8.54
C ALA A 416 -1.88 -2.09 9.12
N MET A 417 -2.84 -2.46 8.28
CA MET A 417 -4.21 -2.71 8.73
C MET A 417 -4.40 -4.18 9.10
N ASN A 418 -5.22 -4.43 10.11
CA ASN A 418 -5.67 -5.76 10.50
C ASN A 418 -7.22 -5.77 10.51
N PRO A 419 -7.91 -6.72 9.87
CA PRO A 419 -7.39 -7.83 9.07
C PRO A 419 -6.55 -7.37 7.87
N ALA A 420 -5.68 -8.25 7.36
CA ALA A 420 -4.82 -7.94 6.21
C ALA A 420 -5.63 -7.59 4.94
N ALA A 421 -6.77 -8.27 4.75
CA ALA A 421 -7.73 -7.96 3.70
C ALA A 421 -8.58 -6.73 4.09
N ALA A 422 -7.97 -5.55 3.96
CA ALA A 422 -8.55 -4.28 4.33
C ALA A 422 -8.05 -3.12 3.46
N VAL A 423 -8.90 -2.11 3.28
CA VAL A 423 -8.58 -0.89 2.54
C VAL A 423 -9.09 0.31 3.34
N SER A 424 -8.29 1.38 3.41
CA SER A 424 -8.72 2.65 3.98
C SER A 424 -8.15 3.81 3.18
N GLY A 425 -8.93 4.87 3.02
CA GLY A 425 -8.51 6.03 2.24
C GLY A 425 -9.44 7.23 2.41
N PHE A 426 -9.16 8.26 1.64
CA PHE A 426 -9.99 9.45 1.51
C PHE A 426 -10.94 9.33 0.33
N TYR A 427 -11.89 10.26 0.22
CA TYR A 427 -12.65 10.55 -0.99
C TYR A 427 -12.55 12.04 -1.32
N PHE A 428 -12.21 12.37 -2.56
CA PHE A 428 -12.20 13.72 -3.10
C PHE A 428 -13.21 13.79 -4.25
N ALA A 429 -14.10 14.78 -4.20
CA ALA A 429 -15.19 14.91 -5.18
C ALA A 429 -14.90 15.90 -6.32
N HIS A 430 -13.85 16.72 -6.22
CA HIS A 430 -13.53 17.71 -7.23
C HIS A 430 -13.29 17.05 -8.60
N PRO A 431 -13.90 17.56 -9.70
CA PRO A 431 -13.85 16.87 -10.99
C PRO A 431 -12.46 16.75 -11.61
N ASP A 432 -11.55 17.69 -11.29
CA ASP A 432 -10.16 17.63 -11.75
C ASP A 432 -9.23 16.82 -10.80
N ALA A 433 -9.78 16.21 -9.75
CA ALA A 433 -9.01 15.38 -8.84
C ALA A 433 -8.48 14.14 -9.57
N LYS A 434 -7.19 13.84 -9.38
CA LYS A 434 -6.49 12.75 -10.06
C LYS A 434 -5.34 12.24 -9.22
N TYR A 435 -4.98 10.99 -9.44
CA TYR A 435 -3.76 10.43 -8.85
C TYR A 435 -2.50 11.03 -9.51
N PHE A 436 -1.50 11.25 -8.69
CA PHE A 436 -0.16 11.66 -9.09
C PHE A 436 0.85 11.04 -8.11
N SER A 437 2.14 11.01 -8.46
CA SER A 437 3.19 10.64 -7.51
C SER A 437 3.78 11.90 -6.89
N VAL A 438 3.89 11.95 -5.57
CA VAL A 438 4.62 13.02 -4.86
C VAL A 438 6.13 12.96 -5.19
N ASP A 439 6.64 11.77 -5.49
CA ASP A 439 8.06 11.49 -5.73
C ASP A 439 8.95 11.88 -4.55
N LYS A 440 9.95 12.75 -4.79
CA LYS A 440 10.92 13.20 -3.79
C LYS A 440 10.55 14.58 -3.24
N ILE A 441 10.72 14.73 -1.93
CA ILE A 441 10.60 15.99 -1.19
C ILE A 441 11.95 16.40 -0.61
N GLY A 442 12.17 17.71 -0.52
CA GLY A 442 13.36 18.32 0.03
C GLY A 442 13.28 18.46 1.55
N ASP A 443 14.44 18.73 2.15
CA ASP A 443 14.58 18.92 3.60
C ASP A 443 13.76 20.10 4.12
N ASP A 444 13.52 21.11 3.29
CA ASP A 444 12.71 22.28 3.60
C ASP A 444 11.23 21.92 3.83
N GLN A 445 10.64 21.11 2.93
CA GLN A 445 9.28 20.60 3.10
C GLN A 445 9.18 19.67 4.31
N LEU A 446 10.15 18.74 4.48
CA LEU A 446 10.18 17.85 5.65
C LEU A 446 10.20 18.63 6.97
N THR A 447 11.08 19.63 7.07
CA THR A 447 11.22 20.49 8.26
C THR A 447 9.92 21.25 8.56
N GLU A 448 9.30 21.78 7.52
CA GLU A 448 8.09 22.59 7.66
C GLU A 448 6.87 21.72 8.00
N MET A 449 6.76 20.52 7.43
CA MET A 449 5.77 19.50 7.81
C MET A 449 5.93 19.07 9.27
N ALA A 450 7.15 18.73 9.70
CA ALA A 450 7.43 18.36 11.10
C ALA A 450 6.97 19.45 12.07
N LYS A 451 7.29 20.71 11.77
CA LYS A 451 6.87 21.87 12.57
C LYS A 451 5.35 22.03 12.63
N ARG A 452 4.65 21.94 11.49
CA ARG A 452 3.17 22.07 11.44
C ARG A 452 2.44 20.95 12.18
N ARG A 453 3.05 19.76 12.24
CA ARG A 453 2.54 18.58 12.96
C ARG A 453 2.88 18.58 14.44
N GLY A 454 3.89 19.34 14.86
CA GLY A 454 4.49 19.17 16.19
C GLY A 454 5.16 17.81 16.37
N MET A 455 5.62 17.19 15.26
CA MET A 455 6.28 15.89 15.24
C MET A 455 7.79 16.07 15.16
N ASP A 456 8.55 15.15 15.75
CA ASP A 456 10.01 15.14 15.60
C ASP A 456 10.39 14.95 14.12
N LYS A 457 11.37 15.73 13.65
CA LYS A 457 11.79 15.70 12.24
C LYS A 457 12.42 14.35 11.86
N GLN A 458 13.18 13.73 12.76
CA GLN A 458 13.83 12.45 12.48
C GLN A 458 12.80 11.31 12.44
N GLU A 459 11.81 11.37 13.34
CA GLU A 459 10.67 10.45 13.31
C GLU A 459 9.91 10.56 11.99
N LEU A 460 9.55 11.78 11.55
CA LEU A 460 8.88 11.97 10.26
C LEU A 460 9.76 11.54 9.08
N ALA A 461 11.08 11.80 9.15
CA ALA A 461 12.03 11.37 8.14
C ALA A 461 12.07 9.84 7.97
N ARG A 462 11.90 9.09 9.07
CA ARG A 462 11.82 7.63 9.05
C ARG A 462 10.57 7.16 8.30
N TRP A 463 9.41 7.76 8.57
CA TRP A 463 8.16 7.42 7.87
C TRP A 463 8.20 7.78 6.38
N LEU A 464 8.85 8.89 6.04
CA LEU A 464 8.95 9.40 4.66
C LEU A 464 10.25 9.02 3.96
N ALA A 465 11.05 8.11 4.51
CA ALA A 465 12.35 7.71 3.95
C ALA A 465 12.32 7.38 2.44
N PRO A 466 11.29 6.69 1.90
CA PRO A 466 11.19 6.45 0.46
C PRO A 466 11.06 7.73 -0.39
N ASN A 467 10.55 8.81 0.21
CA ASN A 467 10.24 10.08 -0.45
C ASN A 467 11.25 11.18 -0.15
N LEU A 468 12.30 10.95 0.64
CA LEU A 468 13.34 11.97 0.84
C LEU A 468 14.30 12.03 -0.35
N GLY A 469 14.52 13.24 -0.86
CA GLY A 469 15.36 13.58 -2.01
C GLY A 469 16.86 13.66 -1.71
#